data_AF-A0A8J6B8N9-F1
#
_entry.id   AF-A0A8J6B8N9-F1
#
_cell.length_a   1.000
_cell.length_b   1.000
_cell.length_c   1.000
_cell.angle_alpha   90.00
_cell.angle_beta   90.00
_cell.angle_gamma   90.00
#
_symmetry.space_group_name_H-M   'P 1'
#
loop_
_entity.id
_entity.type
_entity.pdbx_description
1 polymer ?
#
loop_
_entity_poly.entity_id
_entity_poly.type
_entity_poly.pdbx_seq_one_letter_code
_entity_poly.pdbx_strand_id
1 'polypeptide(L)'
;DWFQNREDKLDRRQKSQFGVITEYFSPGRADALKVHTFCSRAPETERTMLFYSEARLDGLQRLEEQPKEMLEIFQGRQDLLHYRHTLYGQRPKKVSIAGGPIEANPRPIL
;
A
#
# COMPACT_ATOMS: atom_id res chain seq x y z
N ASP A 1 0.27 9.88 -18.29
CA ASP A 1 1.70 10.26 -18.39
C ASP A 1 2.57 9.04 -18.50
N TRP A 2 3.60 9.14 -19.34
CA TRP A 2 4.70 8.18 -19.45
C TRP A 2 5.98 8.87 -19.01
N PHE A 3 6.85 8.15 -18.34
CA PHE A 3 8.07 8.67 -17.75
C PHE A 3 9.24 7.73 -18.08
N GLN A 4 10.43 8.30 -18.16
CA GLN A 4 11.65 7.51 -18.38
C GLN A 4 12.73 7.98 -17.39
N ASN A 5 13.61 7.06 -17.00
CA ASN A 5 14.77 7.34 -16.15
C ASN A 5 14.46 8.02 -14.82
N ARG A 6 13.26 7.82 -14.28
CA ARG A 6 12.95 8.29 -12.93
C ARG A 6 13.65 7.43 -11.88
N GLU A 7 14.20 8.08 -10.86
CA GLU A 7 14.84 7.43 -9.72
C GLU A 7 13.86 6.50 -8.98
N ASP A 8 12.62 6.95 -8.82
CA ASP A 8 11.53 6.18 -8.20
C ASP A 8 10.97 5.06 -9.09
N LYS A 9 11.51 4.84 -10.29
CA LYS A 9 11.07 3.84 -11.26
C LYS A 9 9.62 3.97 -11.71
N LEU A 10 8.97 5.12 -11.49
CA LEU A 10 7.63 5.35 -12.05
C LEU A 10 7.74 5.42 -13.57
N ASP A 11 7.05 4.50 -14.27
CA ASP A 11 7.06 4.39 -15.73
C ASP A 11 5.79 5.02 -16.33
N ARG A 12 4.64 4.77 -15.70
CA ARG A 12 3.36 5.28 -16.19
C ARG A 12 2.45 5.69 -15.05
N ARG A 13 1.74 6.80 -15.24
CA ARG A 13 0.64 7.23 -14.38
C ARG A 13 -0.61 7.44 -15.23
N GLN A 14 -1.72 6.89 -14.77
CA GLN A 14 -3.04 7.09 -15.34
C GLN A 14 -3.99 7.65 -14.30
N LYS A 15 -4.90 8.51 -14.74
CA LYS A 15 -5.98 9.03 -13.92
C LYS A 15 -7.30 8.71 -14.62
N SER A 16 -8.23 8.08 -13.91
CA SER A 16 -9.57 7.82 -14.42
C SER A 16 -10.45 9.06 -14.30
N GLN A 17 -11.58 9.06 -15.01
CA GLN A 17 -12.61 10.10 -14.89
C GLN A 17 -13.18 10.24 -13.47
N PHE A 18 -13.10 9.18 -12.66
CA PHE A 18 -13.58 9.14 -11.27
C PHE A 18 -12.52 9.57 -10.25
N GLY A 19 -11.35 10.06 -10.71
CA GLY A 19 -10.28 10.53 -9.84
C GLY A 19 -9.37 9.42 -9.30
N VAL A 20 -9.58 8.16 -9.68
CA VAL A 20 -8.69 7.05 -9.34
C VAL A 20 -7.38 7.22 -10.09
N ILE A 21 -6.26 7.13 -9.38
CA ILE A 21 -4.91 7.18 -9.95
C ILE A 21 -4.34 5.76 -9.94
N THR A 22 -3.76 5.34 -11.06
CA THR A 22 -2.99 4.10 -11.16
C THR A 22 -1.57 4.43 -11.60
N GLU A 23 -0.61 4.06 -10.76
CA GLU A 23 0.83 4.20 -10.98
C GLU A 23 1.44 2.84 -11.28
N TYR A 24 2.25 2.77 -12.33
CA TYR A 24 2.99 1.58 -12.75
C TYR A 24 4.48 1.84 -12.59
N PHE A 25 5.18 0.91 -11.95
CA PHE A 25 6.60 1.02 -11.64
C PHE A 25 7.37 -0.11 -12.31
N SER A 26 8.58 0.19 -12.77
CA SER A 26 9.53 -0.82 -13.23
C SER A 26 10.15 -1.58 -12.04
N PRO A 27 10.70 -2.80 -12.26
CA PRO A 27 11.40 -3.55 -11.22
C PRO A 27 12.60 -2.80 -10.63
N GLY A 28 13.03 -3.21 -9.44
CA GLY A 28 14.24 -2.69 -8.77
C GLY A 28 13.99 -1.62 -7.70
N ARG A 29 12.72 -1.29 -7.40
CA ARG A 29 12.38 -0.52 -6.20
C ARG A 29 12.62 -1.35 -4.94
N ALA A 30 13.03 -0.71 -3.85
CA ALA A 30 13.26 -1.37 -2.57
C ALA A 30 11.99 -2.00 -1.96
N ASP A 31 10.80 -1.42 -2.24
CA ASP A 31 9.51 -1.96 -1.80
C ASP A 31 8.91 -2.98 -2.77
N ALA A 32 9.57 -3.24 -3.91
CA ALA A 32 9.12 -4.10 -4.99
C ALA A 32 7.70 -3.77 -5.52
N LEU A 33 7.22 -2.54 -5.33
CA LEU A 33 5.91 -2.11 -5.79
C LEU A 33 5.88 -2.10 -7.32
N LYS A 34 4.87 -2.74 -7.90
CA LYS A 34 4.65 -2.86 -9.36
C LYS A 34 3.51 -1.98 -9.82
N VAL A 35 2.38 -2.02 -9.11
CA VAL A 35 1.20 -1.20 -9.40
C VAL A 35 0.65 -0.64 -8.10
N HIS A 36 0.27 0.64 -8.10
CA HIS A 36 -0.45 1.26 -7.01
C HIS A 36 -1.67 2.01 -7.54
N THR A 37 -2.85 1.58 -7.12
CA THR A 37 -4.14 2.19 -7.48
C THR A 37 -4.76 2.80 -6.24
N PHE A 38 -5.13 4.08 -6.28
CA PHE A 38 -5.65 4.80 -5.12
C PHE A 38 -6.49 6.02 -5.53
N CYS A 39 -7.43 6.42 -4.67
CA CYS A 39 -8.20 7.68 -4.83
C CYS A 39 -7.55 8.86 -4.10
N SER A 40 -6.80 8.59 -3.02
CA SER A 40 -6.12 9.60 -2.21
C SER A 40 -4.86 9.00 -1.58
N ARG A 41 -3.87 9.86 -1.29
CA ARG A 41 -2.68 9.47 -0.53
C ARG A 41 -2.89 9.60 0.98
N ALA A 42 -4.04 10.09 1.42
CA ALA A 42 -4.39 10.15 2.83
C ALA A 42 -4.44 8.72 3.42
N PRO A 43 -4.12 8.56 4.72
CA PRO A 43 -4.34 7.30 5.41
C PRO A 43 -5.81 6.88 5.37
N GLU A 44 -6.09 5.59 5.56
CA GLU A 44 -7.47 5.05 5.64
C GLU A 44 -8.32 5.36 4.40
N THR A 45 -7.68 5.25 3.24
CA THR A 45 -8.37 5.37 1.96
C THR A 45 -8.16 4.09 1.17
N GLU A 46 -9.10 3.83 0.27
CA GLU A 46 -9.05 2.65 -0.57
C GLU A 46 -7.83 2.70 -1.49
N ARG A 47 -7.04 1.62 -1.45
CA ARG A 47 -5.93 1.42 -2.36
C ARG A 47 -5.62 -0.06 -2.59
N THR A 48 -5.09 -0.33 -3.76
CA THR A 48 -4.59 -1.66 -4.14
C THR A 48 -3.15 -1.54 -4.56
N MET A 49 -2.31 -2.41 -4.02
CA MET A 49 -0.90 -2.54 -4.36
C MET A 49 -0.63 -3.94 -4.90
N LEU A 50 0.05 -4.00 -6.04
CA LEU A 50 0.60 -5.23 -6.59
C LEU A 50 2.11 -5.15 -6.51
N PHE A 51 2.75 -6.25 -6.15
CA PHE A 51 4.19 -6.33 -5.97
C PHE A 51 4.82 -7.31 -6.95
N TYR A 52 6.10 -7.10 -7.24
CA TYR A 52 6.99 -8.15 -7.76
C TYR A 52 7.30 -9.11 -6.61
N SER A 53 6.43 -10.10 -6.37
CA SER A 53 6.53 -11.02 -5.24
C SER A 53 7.86 -11.77 -5.19
N GLU A 54 8.43 -12.09 -6.34
CA GLU A 54 9.74 -12.74 -6.49
C GLU A 54 10.91 -11.90 -5.94
N ALA A 55 10.74 -10.58 -5.85
CA ALA A 55 11.72 -9.66 -5.28
C ALA A 55 11.50 -9.42 -3.78
N ARG A 56 10.46 -10.00 -3.17
CA ARG A 56 10.13 -9.84 -1.75
C ARG A 56 10.36 -11.12 -0.97
N LEU A 57 11.05 -11.00 0.16
CA LEU A 57 11.33 -12.13 1.05
C LEU A 57 10.08 -12.61 1.81
N ASP A 58 9.07 -11.76 1.98
CA ASP A 58 7.83 -12.09 2.68
C ASP A 58 6.77 -12.76 1.80
N GLY A 59 7.02 -12.86 0.49
CA GLY A 59 6.11 -13.41 -0.49
C GLY A 59 4.84 -12.59 -0.75
N LEU A 60 4.74 -11.35 -0.25
CA LEU A 60 3.56 -10.51 -0.46
C LEU A 60 3.40 -10.17 -1.95
N GLN A 61 2.27 -10.55 -2.54
CA GLN A 61 1.98 -10.35 -3.95
C GLN A 61 0.98 -9.21 -4.17
N ARG A 62 -0.05 -9.13 -3.32
CA ARG A 62 -1.13 -8.14 -3.42
C ARG A 62 -1.54 -7.68 -2.03
N LEU A 63 -1.79 -6.38 -1.91
CA LEU A 63 -2.36 -5.75 -0.74
C LEU A 63 -3.57 -4.91 -1.18
N GLU A 64 -4.70 -5.11 -0.53
CA GLU A 64 -5.87 -4.25 -0.62
C GLU A 64 -6.09 -3.61 0.73
N GLU A 65 -6.11 -2.29 0.77
CA GLU A 65 -6.41 -1.54 1.97
C GLU A 65 -7.71 -0.79 1.79
N GLN A 66 -8.55 -0.89 2.81
CA GLN A 66 -9.74 -0.09 3.02
C GLN A 66 -9.58 0.68 4.34
N PRO A 67 -10.49 1.61 4.66
CA PRO A 67 -10.38 2.39 5.89
C PRO A 67 -10.28 1.53 7.17
N LYS A 68 -10.99 0.40 7.21
CA LYS A 68 -11.13 -0.45 8.40
C LYS A 68 -10.56 -1.85 8.24
N GLU A 69 -10.00 -2.19 7.09
CA GLU A 69 -9.47 -3.52 6.85
C GLU A 69 -8.31 -3.51 5.86
N MET A 70 -7.52 -4.56 5.91
CA MET A 70 -6.45 -4.83 4.97
C MET A 70 -6.42 -6.31 4.64
N LEU A 71 -6.33 -6.60 3.35
CA LEU A 71 -6.25 -7.95 2.81
C LEU A 71 -4.89 -8.10 2.12
N GLU A 72 -4.15 -9.13 2.51
CA GLU A 72 -2.83 -9.45 1.99
C GLU A 72 -2.85 -10.85 1.40
N ILE A 73 -2.38 -10.96 0.15
CA ILE A 73 -2.25 -12.23 -0.57
C ILE A 73 -0.76 -12.52 -0.77
N PHE A 74 -0.36 -13.73 -0.41
CA PHE A 74 1.02 -14.18 -0.41
C PHE A 74 1.22 -15.35 -1.38
N GLN A 75 2.39 -15.40 -2.01
CA GLN A 75 2.80 -16.45 -2.93
C GLN A 75 4.16 -17.02 -2.52
N GLY A 76 4.30 -18.35 -2.59
CA GLY A 76 5.58 -19.03 -2.44
C GLY A 76 6.12 -19.09 -1.00
N ARG A 77 5.29 -18.81 0.01
CA ARG A 77 5.69 -18.93 1.41
C ARG A 77 5.74 -20.40 1.85
N GLN A 78 6.82 -20.77 2.54
CA GLN A 78 7.06 -22.13 3.04
C GLN A 78 6.13 -22.52 4.19
N ASP A 79 5.61 -21.54 4.92
CA ASP A 79 4.68 -21.74 6.04
C ASP A 79 3.21 -21.85 5.60
N LEU A 80 2.96 -21.93 4.30
CA LEU A 80 1.62 -22.06 3.70
C LEU A 80 0.68 -20.88 4.01
N LEU A 81 1.21 -19.74 4.45
CA LEU A 81 0.43 -18.52 4.54
C LEU A 81 0.17 -18.00 3.12
N HIS A 82 -1.07 -18.09 2.66
CA HIS A 82 -1.50 -17.58 1.36
C HIS A 82 -2.30 -16.28 1.47
N TYR A 83 -2.89 -16.05 2.64
CA TYR A 83 -3.90 -15.02 2.84
C TYR A 83 -3.87 -14.53 4.29
N ARG A 84 -3.94 -13.21 4.47
CA ARG A 84 -4.16 -12.58 5.77
C ARG A 84 -5.19 -11.46 5.61
N HIS A 85 -6.18 -11.46 6.49
CA HIS A 85 -7.17 -10.40 6.61
C HIS A 85 -7.02 -9.75 7.97
N THR A 86 -6.78 -8.45 7.98
CA THR A 86 -6.58 -7.65 9.18
C THR A 86 -7.74 -6.69 9.30
N LEU A 87 -8.41 -6.70 10.45
CA LEU A 87 -9.44 -5.70 10.78
C LEU A 87 -8.83 -4.66 11.71
N TYR A 88 -9.13 -3.40 11.45
CA TYR A 88 -8.68 -2.28 12.26
C TYR A 88 -9.81 -1.78 13.16
N GLY A 89 -9.48 -1.56 14.42
CA GLY A 89 -10.36 -0.92 15.38
C GLY A 89 -10.39 0.60 15.22
N GLN A 90 -11.29 1.22 15.97
CA GLN A 90 -11.43 2.68 15.97
C GLN A 90 -10.16 3.34 16.48
N ARG A 91 -9.80 4.48 15.88
CA ARG A 91 -8.70 5.28 16.40
C ARG A 91 -9.07 5.78 17.81
N PRO A 92 -8.15 5.66 18.78
CA PRO A 92 -8.28 6.46 19.98
C PRO A 92 -8.24 7.94 19.59
N LYS A 93 -9.25 8.72 20.00
CA LYS A 93 -9.27 10.18 19.79
C LYS A 93 -8.04 10.77 20.48
N LYS A 94 -7.14 11.37 19.70
CA LYS A 94 -5.91 11.95 20.25
C LYS A 94 -6.12 13.41 20.61
N VAL A 95 -5.80 13.75 21.85
CA VAL A 95 -5.69 15.14 22.32
C VAL A 95 -4.41 15.71 21.71
N SER A 96 -4.54 16.67 20.79
CA SER A 96 -3.38 17.29 20.16
C SER A 96 -2.68 18.22 21.16
N ILE A 97 -1.44 17.92 21.53
CA ILE A 97 -0.54 18.88 22.19
C ILE A 97 0.23 19.58 21.07
N ALA A 98 0.15 20.91 21.01
CA ALA A 98 0.87 21.70 20.03
C ALA A 98 2.40 21.49 20.18
N GLY A 99 3.07 21.06 19.12
CA GLY A 99 4.53 20.81 19.10
C GLY A 99 4.96 19.35 19.32
N GLY A 100 4.03 18.40 19.38
CA GLY A 100 4.36 16.96 19.45
C GLY A 100 5.04 16.44 18.17
N PRO A 101 5.79 15.31 18.25
CA PRO A 101 6.43 14.70 17.10
C PRO A 101 5.43 14.36 15.98
N ILE A 102 5.89 14.33 14.72
CA ILE A 102 5.11 13.83 13.59
C ILE A 102 4.90 12.33 13.84
N GLU A 103 3.72 11.97 14.34
CA GLU A 103 3.48 10.65 14.89
C GLU A 103 3.19 9.59 13.84
N ALA A 104 3.63 8.37 14.15
CA ALA A 104 3.15 7.15 13.50
C ALA A 104 1.61 7.12 13.49
N ASN A 105 1.01 6.40 12.55
CA ASN A 105 -0.44 6.19 12.45
C ASN A 105 -0.84 4.81 13.03
N PRO A 106 -0.73 4.57 14.35
CA PRO A 106 -1.05 3.26 14.92
C PRO A 106 -2.56 3.04 14.90
N ARG A 107 -2.97 1.92 14.29
CA ARG A 107 -4.33 1.39 14.38
C ARG A 107 -4.34 0.16 15.28
N PRO A 108 -5.29 0.02 16.21
CA PRO A 108 -5.47 -1.24 16.92
C PRO A 108 -5.90 -2.31 15.91
N ILE A 109 -5.25 -3.48 15.96
CA ILE A 109 -5.67 -4.67 15.21
C ILE A 109 -6.70 -5.39 16.09
N LEU A 110 -7.86 -5.73 15.51
CA LEU A 110 -8.93 -6.48 16.17
C LEU A 110 -8.77 -7.99 15.99
#